data_AF-A0A0H4B527-F1
#
_entry.id   AF-A0A0H4B527-F1
#
_cell.length_a   1.000
_cell.length_b   1.000
_cell.length_c   1.000
_cell.angle_alpha   90.00
_cell.angle_beta   90.00
_cell.angle_gamma   90.00
#
_symmetry.space_group_name_H-M   'P 1'
#
loop_
_entity.id
_entity.type
_entity.pdbx_description
1 polymer ?
#
loop_
_entity_poly.entity_id
_entity_poly.type
_entity_poly.pdbx_seq_one_letter_code
_entity_poly.pdbx_strand_id
1 'polypeptide(L)'
;MAIREDDNRPNRRFGIINLVLIGFGVLLLLSSFIPNQGMQQVPRVPYSLFIDQVNDGAVKRAFITQDQIRYELSEVEEGAPSVLATTPIFDMDLPQRLESKGVEFAAAPPKKPNIFTTILSWVVPPLIFILVLQFFARRSMGGGGAQGALSFTKSKAKVYVPDEQSRVTFADVAGVDEAKDELNEIVDFLKTPERYTDIGARIPKGVLLVGPPGTGKTLLSKAVAGEAGVPFFIISGSEFVELFVGAGAARVRDLFEQAKKNAPCIIFIDELDAIGKSRSGSMGVVGGNDEREQTLNQLLTEMDGFASKDKPVIVLAATNQPEVLDAALLRPGRFDRQVLVDRPDLSGRKTILDIYAKKVKLADDVDLDKIAQATSGFAGADLANLVNEAALLAARNYQKDVLQGDLNEAIERVVAGLEKKSRVMQDDEKKVVAYHEVGHAIVGHLMPGGSKVAKISIVPRGMSALGYTLQLPTEERFLNSREDLEGQIATLLGGRSAEEIVFGKITTGAANDLQRATDIAEQMVGTYGMSDTLGPLAYDKQGGGRFLGGNNNPRRAVSDATAQAIDREVRGLVDRAHDQALSILRQNMALLETISQKILEKEVIEGDDLKEMLSASVMPDEQSVAA
;
A
#
# COMPACT_ATOMS: atom_id res chain seq x y z
N MET A 1 51.70 -29.16 41.81
CA MET A 1 51.63 -29.03 40.35
C MET A 1 51.69 -30.45 39.78
N ALA A 2 50.58 -30.97 39.29
CA ALA A 2 50.51 -32.24 38.56
C ALA A 2 49.45 -32.03 37.47
N ILE A 3 49.92 -31.94 36.22
CA ILE A 3 49.09 -31.78 35.04
C ILE A 3 48.60 -33.17 34.69
N ARG A 4 47.28 -33.40 34.78
CA ARG A 4 46.63 -34.55 34.13
C ARG A 4 46.54 -34.21 32.65
N GLU A 5 47.30 -34.93 31.82
CA GLU A 5 47.08 -34.96 30.38
C GLU A 5 45.75 -35.68 30.11
N ASP A 6 44.80 -34.97 29.51
CA ASP A 6 43.53 -35.52 29.05
C ASP A 6 43.70 -35.91 27.58
N ASP A 7 43.87 -37.21 27.35
CA ASP A 7 44.16 -37.79 26.05
C ASP A 7 42.84 -38.04 25.30
N ASN A 8 42.28 -36.99 24.69
CA ASN A 8 41.05 -37.09 23.91
C ASN A 8 41.30 -36.64 22.46
N ARG A 9 42.05 -37.45 21.70
CA ARG A 9 42.15 -37.31 20.25
C ARG A 9 40.87 -37.87 19.61
N PRO A 10 40.07 -37.08 18.86
CA PRO A 10 38.88 -37.58 18.22
C PRO A 10 39.25 -38.62 17.16
N ASN A 11 38.63 -39.79 17.24
CA ASN A 11 38.91 -40.94 16.41
C ASN A 11 38.58 -40.61 14.93
N ARG A 12 39.60 -40.23 14.16
CA ARG A 12 39.50 -39.70 12.78
C ARG A 12 38.72 -40.63 11.82
N ARG A 13 38.69 -41.93 12.12
CA ARG A 13 37.92 -42.94 11.37
C ARG A 13 36.39 -42.80 11.53
N PHE A 14 35.91 -42.35 12.69
CA PHE A 14 34.46 -42.14 12.94
C PHE A 14 33.91 -40.92 12.21
N GLY A 15 34.72 -39.86 12.06
CA GLY A 15 34.34 -38.67 11.29
C GLY A 15 34.18 -38.95 9.80
N ILE A 16 35.06 -39.79 9.23
CA ILE A 16 35.00 -40.17 7.81
C ILE A 16 33.76 -41.03 7.52
N ILE A 17 33.43 -41.99 8.40
CA ILE A 17 32.25 -42.85 8.24
C ILE A 17 30.96 -42.01 8.24
N ASN A 18 30.85 -41.03 9.15
CA ASN A 18 29.69 -40.13 9.17
C ASN A 18 29.60 -39.23 7.95
N LEU A 19 30.74 -38.78 7.42
CA LEU A 19 30.79 -37.95 6.21
C LEU A 19 30.39 -38.75 4.96
N VAL A 20 30.79 -40.02 4.89
CA VAL A 20 30.36 -40.97 3.85
C VAL A 20 28.85 -41.26 3.97
N LEU A 21 28.31 -41.43 5.17
CA LEU A 21 26.88 -41.65 5.40
C LEU A 21 26.03 -40.42 5.01
N ILE A 22 26.51 -39.21 5.32
CA ILE A 22 25.84 -37.97 4.90
C ILE A 22 25.92 -37.82 3.38
N GLY A 23 27.08 -38.07 2.77
CA GLY A 23 27.24 -38.06 1.32
C GLY A 23 26.32 -39.07 0.62
N PHE A 24 26.16 -40.27 1.19
CA PHE A 24 25.26 -41.29 0.70
C PHE A 24 23.78 -40.90 0.85
N GLY A 25 23.41 -40.27 1.97
CA GLY A 25 22.06 -39.75 2.20
C GLY A 25 21.68 -38.62 1.24
N VAL A 26 22.62 -37.70 0.97
CA VAL A 26 22.44 -36.63 -0.03
C VAL A 26 22.33 -37.21 -1.45
N LEU A 27 23.11 -38.24 -1.77
CA LEU A 27 23.06 -38.91 -3.06
C LEU A 27 21.74 -39.68 -3.27
N LEU A 28 21.20 -40.31 -2.23
CA LEU A 28 19.89 -40.95 -2.28
C LEU A 28 18.75 -39.94 -2.42
N LEU A 29 18.83 -38.80 -1.72
CA LEU A 29 17.89 -37.68 -1.90
C LEU A 29 17.95 -37.12 -3.32
N LEU A 30 19.15 -36.88 -3.86
CA LEU A 30 19.32 -36.44 -5.25
C LEU A 30 18.77 -37.48 -6.24
N SER A 31 18.93 -38.78 -5.95
CA SER A 31 18.37 -39.84 -6.80
C SER A 31 16.84 -39.87 -6.80
N SER A 32 16.16 -39.44 -5.72
CA SER A 32 14.69 -39.34 -5.70
C SER A 32 14.17 -38.14 -6.49
N PHE A 33 15.03 -37.18 -6.82
CA PHE A 33 14.72 -36.04 -7.69
C PHE A 33 15.07 -36.29 -9.16
N ILE A 34 15.73 -37.40 -9.51
CA ILE A 34 15.91 -37.80 -10.91
C ILE A 34 14.58 -38.38 -11.40
N PRO A 35 13.88 -37.73 -12.35
CA PRO A 35 12.65 -38.28 -12.91
C PRO A 35 12.97 -39.62 -13.57
N ASN A 36 12.12 -40.64 -13.37
CA ASN A 36 12.19 -41.91 -14.09
C ASN A 36 12.12 -41.68 -15.62
N GLN A 37 13.25 -41.43 -16.27
CA GLN A 37 13.40 -41.18 -17.71
C GLN A 37 13.31 -42.47 -18.55
N GLY A 38 12.34 -43.34 -18.21
CA GLY A 38 12.19 -44.66 -18.84
C GLY A 38 10.83 -44.93 -19.48
N MET A 39 9.88 -43.98 -19.48
CA MET A 39 8.61 -44.16 -20.20
C MET A 39 8.52 -43.14 -21.34
N GLN A 40 8.57 -43.62 -22.58
CA GLN A 40 8.12 -42.86 -23.75
C GLN A 40 6.73 -42.27 -23.42
N GLN A 41 6.62 -40.94 -23.43
CA GLN A 41 5.37 -40.26 -23.14
C GLN A 41 4.43 -40.49 -24.32
N VAL A 42 3.47 -41.40 -24.14
CA VAL A 42 2.36 -41.56 -25.08
C VAL A 42 1.60 -40.23 -25.11
N PRO A 43 1.39 -39.60 -26.29
CA PRO A 43 0.70 -38.32 -26.41
C PRO A 43 -0.69 -38.39 -25.76
N ARG A 44 -1.01 -37.40 -24.93
CA ARG A 44 -2.29 -37.32 -24.24
C ARG A 44 -3.28 -36.49 -25.05
N VAL A 45 -4.48 -37.02 -25.23
CA VAL A 45 -5.58 -36.36 -25.93
C VAL A 45 -6.82 -36.25 -25.04
N PRO A 46 -7.68 -35.23 -25.23
CA PRO A 46 -8.93 -35.09 -24.48
C PRO A 46 -9.85 -36.31 -24.61
N TYR A 47 -10.62 -36.62 -23.57
CA TYR A 47 -11.54 -37.76 -23.57
C TYR A 47 -12.62 -37.63 -24.66
N SER A 48 -13.06 -36.40 -24.96
CA SER A 48 -14.01 -36.14 -26.05
C SER A 48 -13.48 -36.59 -27.41
N LEU A 49 -12.21 -36.28 -27.71
CA LEU A 49 -11.55 -36.67 -28.96
C LEU A 49 -11.47 -38.20 -29.09
N PHE A 50 -11.23 -38.90 -27.99
CA PHE A 50 -11.25 -40.37 -27.96
C PHE A 50 -12.65 -40.92 -28.27
N ILE A 51 -13.71 -40.35 -27.69
CA ILE A 51 -15.09 -40.76 -27.98
C ILE A 51 -15.46 -40.51 -29.45
N ASP A 52 -15.07 -39.37 -30.01
CA ASP A 52 -15.29 -39.06 -31.42
C ASP A 52 -14.60 -40.11 -32.31
N GLN A 53 -13.32 -40.42 -32.03
CA GLN A 53 -12.56 -41.43 -32.76
C GLN A 53 -13.14 -42.86 -32.63
N VAL A 54 -13.75 -43.19 -31.49
CA VAL A 54 -14.48 -44.47 -31.31
C VAL A 54 -15.77 -44.48 -32.14
N ASN A 55 -16.52 -43.38 -32.16
CA ASN A 55 -17.76 -43.27 -32.93
C ASN A 55 -17.50 -43.35 -34.44
N ASP A 56 -16.40 -42.76 -34.89
CA ASP A 56 -15.93 -42.75 -36.28
C ASP A 56 -15.30 -44.08 -36.73
N GLY A 57 -15.14 -45.05 -35.82
CA GLY A 57 -14.56 -46.36 -36.13
C GLY A 57 -13.05 -46.36 -36.31
N ALA A 58 -12.38 -45.28 -35.91
CA ALA A 58 -10.94 -45.10 -36.08
C ALA A 58 -10.10 -45.82 -35.01
N VAL A 59 -10.71 -46.45 -34.00
CA VAL A 59 -10.01 -47.13 -32.91
C VAL A 59 -10.06 -48.65 -33.08
N LYS A 60 -8.90 -49.30 -33.05
CA LYS A 60 -8.76 -50.76 -33.18
C LYS A 60 -8.76 -51.49 -31.84
N ARG A 61 -8.02 -50.95 -30.87
CA ARG A 61 -7.82 -51.55 -29.54
C ARG A 61 -7.82 -50.51 -28.45
N ALA A 62 -8.41 -50.84 -27.29
CA ALA A 62 -8.40 -49.96 -26.12
C ALA A 62 -8.03 -50.72 -24.83
N PHE A 63 -6.99 -50.27 -24.14
CA PHE A 63 -6.57 -50.74 -22.83
C PHE A 63 -7.04 -49.76 -21.76
N ILE A 64 -7.99 -50.18 -20.94
CA ILE A 64 -8.61 -49.35 -19.91
C ILE A 64 -7.93 -49.66 -18.56
N THR A 65 -7.30 -48.64 -17.97
CA THR A 65 -6.70 -48.70 -16.62
C THR A 65 -7.36 -47.65 -15.72
N GLN A 66 -7.24 -47.78 -14.40
CA GLN A 66 -7.80 -46.79 -13.45
C GLN A 66 -7.26 -45.37 -13.67
N ASP A 67 -5.99 -45.24 -14.08
CA ASP A 67 -5.34 -43.93 -14.22
C ASP A 67 -5.29 -43.42 -15.67
N GLN A 68 -5.46 -44.30 -16.66
CA GLN A 68 -5.28 -43.96 -18.08
C GLN A 68 -5.96 -44.99 -19.00
N ILE A 69 -6.60 -44.50 -20.07
CA ILE A 69 -7.03 -45.30 -21.23
C ILE A 69 -5.98 -45.14 -22.31
N ARG A 70 -5.42 -46.23 -22.83
CA ARG A 70 -4.50 -46.23 -23.98
C ARG A 70 -5.16 -46.93 -25.15
N TYR A 71 -5.14 -46.33 -26.32
CA TYR A 71 -5.82 -46.90 -27.47
C TYR A 71 -5.00 -46.76 -28.76
N GLU A 72 -5.21 -47.70 -29.68
CA GLU A 72 -4.51 -47.82 -30.95
C GLU A 72 -5.46 -47.47 -32.11
N LEU A 73 -5.00 -46.63 -33.04
CA LEU A 73 -5.78 -46.23 -34.21
C LEU A 73 -5.71 -47.28 -35.33
N SER A 74 -6.80 -47.43 -36.09
CA SER A 74 -6.94 -48.41 -37.18
C SER A 74 -6.14 -48.03 -38.43
N GLU A 75 -6.03 -46.74 -38.73
CA GLU A 75 -5.21 -46.17 -39.81
C GLU A 75 -4.23 -45.15 -39.21
N VAL A 76 -2.96 -45.23 -39.60
CA VAL A 76 -1.90 -44.36 -39.11
C VAL A 76 -1.41 -43.52 -40.29
N GLU A 77 -1.64 -42.21 -40.25
CA GLU A 77 -1.02 -41.27 -41.20
C GLU A 77 0.50 -41.25 -41.00
N GLU A 78 1.27 -41.14 -42.09
CA GLU A 78 2.75 -41.12 -42.05
C GLU A 78 3.26 -40.04 -41.09
N GLY A 79 3.81 -40.48 -39.95
CA GLY A 79 4.38 -39.60 -38.91
C GLY A 79 3.52 -39.41 -37.66
N ALA A 80 2.28 -39.93 -37.61
CA ALA A 80 1.43 -39.87 -36.43
C ALA A 80 1.68 -41.06 -35.46
N PRO A 81 1.66 -40.83 -34.13
CA PRO A 81 1.83 -41.89 -33.15
C PRO A 81 0.61 -42.84 -33.18
N SER A 82 0.87 -44.13 -33.41
CA SER A 82 -0.19 -45.16 -33.52
C SER A 82 -0.94 -45.43 -32.22
N VAL A 83 -0.36 -45.04 -31.08
CA VAL A 83 -0.94 -45.21 -29.74
C VAL A 83 -1.14 -43.84 -29.11
N LEU A 84 -2.36 -43.57 -28.67
CA LEU A 84 -2.74 -42.36 -27.95
C LEU A 84 -3.23 -42.74 -26.55
N ALA A 85 -3.29 -41.75 -25.66
CA ALA A 85 -3.81 -41.96 -24.33
C ALA A 85 -4.72 -40.84 -23.84
N THR A 86 -5.75 -41.21 -23.07
CA THR A 86 -6.66 -40.26 -22.43
C THR A 86 -6.90 -40.61 -20.96
N THR A 87 -7.45 -39.67 -20.21
CA THR A 87 -7.83 -39.88 -18.81
C THR A 87 -9.24 -40.44 -18.74
N PRO A 88 -9.48 -41.57 -18.07
CA PRO A 88 -10.82 -42.14 -17.94
C PRO A 88 -11.73 -41.17 -17.16
N ILE A 89 -12.90 -40.88 -17.72
CA ILE A 89 -14.01 -40.26 -17.01
C ILE A 89 -14.97 -41.40 -16.61
N PHE A 90 -15.72 -41.22 -15.52
CA PHE A 90 -16.72 -42.20 -15.10
C PHE A 90 -17.88 -42.24 -16.12
N ASP A 91 -17.75 -43.11 -17.12
CA ASP A 91 -18.68 -43.31 -18.23
C ASP A 91 -19.15 -44.77 -18.23
N MET A 92 -20.41 -44.99 -17.81
CA MET A 92 -20.99 -46.32 -17.68
C MET A 92 -21.33 -46.96 -19.03
N ASP A 93 -21.44 -46.17 -20.10
CA ASP A 93 -21.85 -46.63 -21.42
C ASP A 93 -20.64 -46.97 -22.32
N LEU A 94 -19.42 -46.62 -21.90
CA LEU A 94 -18.20 -46.80 -22.66
C LEU A 94 -17.97 -48.26 -23.14
N PRO A 95 -18.15 -49.31 -22.31
CA PRO A 95 -17.97 -50.69 -22.77
C PRO A 95 -18.94 -51.09 -23.88
N GLN A 96 -20.22 -50.69 -23.77
CA GLN A 96 -21.24 -50.95 -24.79
C GLN A 96 -20.93 -50.21 -26.09
N ARG A 97 -20.41 -48.97 -25.99
CA ARG A 97 -20.01 -48.16 -27.15
C ARG A 97 -18.85 -48.81 -27.91
N LEU A 98 -17.83 -49.30 -27.20
CA LEU A 98 -16.68 -50.02 -27.77
C LEU A 98 -17.09 -51.35 -28.43
N GLU A 99 -17.98 -52.10 -27.79
CA GLU A 99 -18.52 -53.36 -28.34
C GLU A 99 -19.35 -53.12 -29.61
N SER A 100 -20.22 -52.10 -29.62
CA SER A 100 -21.07 -51.77 -30.78
C SER A 100 -20.29 -51.39 -32.04
N LYS A 101 -19.04 -50.95 -31.87
CA LYS A 101 -18.12 -50.54 -32.94
C LYS A 101 -17.02 -51.57 -33.22
N GLY A 102 -17.06 -52.73 -32.55
CA GLY A 102 -16.13 -53.84 -32.78
C GLY A 102 -14.70 -53.60 -32.28
N VAL A 103 -14.51 -52.72 -31.29
CA VAL A 103 -13.19 -52.41 -30.73
C VAL A 103 -12.76 -53.49 -29.73
N GLU A 104 -11.57 -54.07 -29.89
CA GLU A 104 -11.02 -55.02 -28.92
C GLU A 104 -10.57 -54.27 -27.65
N PHE A 105 -11.25 -54.47 -26.51
CA PHE A 105 -10.88 -53.84 -25.25
C PHE A 105 -10.43 -54.82 -24.17
N ALA A 106 -9.42 -54.42 -23.39
CA ALA A 106 -8.87 -55.21 -22.29
C ALA A 106 -8.53 -54.34 -21.07
N ALA A 107 -8.66 -54.90 -19.87
CA ALA A 107 -8.21 -54.26 -18.63
C ALA A 107 -6.85 -54.83 -18.22
N ALA A 108 -5.85 -53.97 -18.02
CA ALA A 108 -4.55 -54.39 -17.50
C ALA A 108 -4.65 -54.64 -15.97
N PRO A 109 -4.05 -55.71 -15.42
CA PRO A 109 -4.05 -55.94 -13.98
C PRO A 109 -3.29 -54.80 -13.25
N PRO A 110 -3.78 -54.30 -12.11
CA PRO A 110 -3.13 -53.21 -11.39
C PRO A 110 -1.71 -53.60 -10.97
N LYS A 111 -0.74 -52.71 -11.21
CA LYS A 111 0.64 -52.89 -10.73
C LYS A 111 0.62 -52.97 -9.22
N LYS A 112 0.89 -54.15 -8.65
CA LYS A 112 1.07 -54.31 -7.21
C LYS A 112 2.21 -53.40 -6.74
N PRO A 113 1.98 -52.47 -5.81
CA PRO A 113 3.08 -51.69 -5.25
C PRO A 113 4.03 -52.66 -4.53
N ASN A 114 5.33 -52.57 -4.84
CA ASN A 114 6.35 -53.33 -4.11
C ASN A 114 6.32 -52.84 -2.65
N ILE A 115 5.77 -53.66 -1.76
CA ILE A 115 5.61 -53.35 -0.33
C ILE A 115 6.95 -52.96 0.29
N PHE A 116 8.04 -53.60 -0.17
CA PHE A 116 9.41 -53.30 0.25
C PHE A 116 9.86 -51.87 -0.09
N THR A 117 9.56 -51.36 -1.30
CA THR A 117 9.94 -49.99 -1.69
C THR A 117 9.09 -48.93 -0.96
N THR A 118 7.84 -49.28 -0.64
CA THR A 118 6.92 -48.39 0.09
C THR A 118 7.34 -48.25 1.56
N ILE A 119 7.67 -49.36 2.22
CA ILE A 119 8.17 -49.35 3.61
C ILE A 119 9.52 -48.63 3.69
N LEU A 120 10.44 -48.90 2.75
CA LEU A 120 11.75 -48.25 2.74
C LEU A 120 11.63 -46.73 2.58
N SER A 121 10.72 -46.26 1.72
CA SER A 121 10.44 -44.83 1.51
C SER A 121 9.86 -44.16 2.77
N TRP A 122 9.09 -44.87 3.58
CA TRP A 122 8.53 -44.34 4.83
C TRP A 122 9.47 -44.42 6.04
N VAL A 123 10.35 -45.42 6.10
CA VAL A 123 11.20 -45.68 7.26
C VAL A 123 12.54 -44.96 7.18
N VAL A 124 13.12 -44.85 5.99
CA VAL A 124 14.47 -44.27 5.81
C VAL A 124 14.51 -42.76 6.13
N PRO A 125 13.57 -41.92 5.65
CA PRO A 125 13.64 -40.47 5.92
C PRO A 125 13.53 -40.09 7.40
N PRO A 126 12.60 -40.65 8.20
CA PRO A 126 12.54 -40.39 9.63
C PRO A 126 13.79 -40.85 10.38
N LEU A 127 14.37 -42.00 9.98
CA LEU A 127 15.57 -42.54 10.62
C LEU A 127 16.80 -41.65 10.36
N ILE A 128 16.96 -41.15 9.13
CA ILE A 128 18.00 -40.17 8.78
C ILE A 128 17.77 -38.86 9.55
N PHE A 129 16.54 -38.38 9.63
CA PHE A 129 16.20 -37.16 10.36
C PHE A 129 16.56 -37.26 11.86
N ILE A 130 16.24 -38.38 12.50
CA ILE A 130 16.61 -38.65 13.90
C ILE A 130 18.13 -38.72 14.05
N LEU A 131 18.85 -39.37 13.14
CA LEU A 131 20.31 -39.46 13.19
C LEU A 131 20.99 -38.10 13.00
N VAL A 132 20.46 -37.24 12.13
CA VAL A 132 20.95 -35.86 11.93
C VAL A 132 20.68 -35.02 13.17
N LEU A 133 19.46 -35.08 13.73
CA LEU A 133 19.13 -34.39 14.99
C LEU A 133 20.02 -34.85 16.14
N GLN A 134 20.30 -36.15 16.25
CA GLN A 134 21.16 -36.69 17.30
C GLN A 134 22.63 -36.29 17.09
N PHE A 135 23.08 -36.14 15.83
CA PHE A 135 24.41 -35.65 15.49
C PHE A 135 24.58 -34.16 15.85
N PHE A 136 23.58 -33.31 15.57
CA PHE A 136 23.59 -31.90 15.98
C PHE A 136 23.45 -31.74 17.50
N ALA A 137 22.59 -32.53 18.15
CA ALA A 137 22.43 -32.52 19.60
C ALA A 137 23.70 -32.96 20.33
N ARG A 138 24.41 -33.98 19.83
CA ARG A 138 25.70 -34.43 20.40
C ARG A 138 26.84 -33.45 20.12
N ARG A 139 26.75 -32.64 19.07
CA ARG A 139 27.72 -31.55 18.80
C ARG A 139 27.45 -30.32 19.68
N SER A 140 26.19 -30.07 20.06
CA SER A 140 25.80 -29.07 21.07
C SER A 140 26.19 -29.48 22.50
N MET A 141 26.32 -30.78 22.79
CA MET A 141 26.81 -31.27 24.08
C MET A 141 28.31 -30.99 24.36
N GLY A 142 29.07 -30.51 23.36
CA GLY A 142 30.49 -30.17 23.50
C GLY A 142 30.79 -28.73 23.96
N GLY A 143 29.78 -27.89 24.19
CA GLY A 143 29.98 -26.52 24.66
C GLY A 143 28.78 -25.64 24.34
N GLY A 144 27.93 -25.41 25.34
CA GLY A 144 26.71 -24.60 25.22
C GLY A 144 25.46 -25.48 25.15
N GLY A 145 24.87 -25.73 26.32
CA GLY A 145 23.66 -26.53 26.49
C GLY A 145 22.43 -25.96 25.77
N ALA A 146 21.31 -26.64 25.98
CA ALA A 146 19.97 -26.48 25.38
C ALA A 146 19.33 -25.07 25.41
N GLN A 147 20.09 -24.02 25.74
CA GLN A 147 19.66 -22.63 25.83
C GLN A 147 19.79 -21.87 24.49
N GLY A 148 20.52 -22.41 23.51
CA GLY A 148 20.67 -21.77 22.19
C GLY A 148 19.39 -21.78 21.35
N ALA A 149 18.63 -22.87 21.38
CA ALA A 149 17.35 -22.99 20.64
C ALA A 149 16.21 -22.17 21.27
N LEU A 150 16.32 -21.81 22.56
CA LEU A 150 15.36 -20.99 23.31
C LEU A 150 15.67 -19.48 23.24
N SER A 151 16.69 -19.07 22.49
CA SER A 151 17.07 -17.65 22.36
C SER A 151 16.33 -16.89 21.25
N PHE A 152 15.47 -17.59 20.48
CA PHE A 152 14.71 -17.01 19.36
C PHE A 152 13.56 -16.08 19.79
N THR A 153 13.30 -15.97 21.10
CA THR A 153 12.14 -15.25 21.66
C THR A 153 12.47 -13.93 22.37
N LYS A 154 13.75 -13.57 22.55
CA LYS A 154 14.09 -12.29 23.20
C LYS A 154 13.80 -11.10 22.28
N SER A 155 12.98 -10.17 22.77
CA SER A 155 12.67 -8.91 22.07
C SER A 155 13.93 -8.15 21.64
N LYS A 156 14.01 -7.80 20.34
CA LYS A 156 15.02 -6.90 19.75
C LYS A 156 14.60 -5.42 19.83
N ALA A 157 13.82 -5.03 20.85
CA ALA A 157 13.45 -3.63 21.02
C ALA A 157 14.73 -2.77 21.09
N LYS A 158 14.85 -1.80 20.19
CA LYS A 158 15.97 -0.84 20.20
C LYS A 158 15.71 0.15 21.33
N VAL A 159 16.45 0.02 22.41
CA VAL A 159 16.46 1.03 23.48
C VAL A 159 17.15 2.27 22.93
N TYR A 160 16.40 3.33 22.70
CA TYR A 160 16.95 4.63 22.38
C TYR A 160 17.15 5.39 23.69
N VAL A 161 18.39 5.45 24.15
CA VAL A 161 18.81 6.41 25.18
C VAL A 161 19.40 7.58 24.39
N PRO A 162 18.73 8.74 24.32
CA PRO A 162 19.28 9.88 23.60
C PRO A 162 20.60 10.30 24.23
N ASP A 163 21.70 10.35 23.45
CA ASP A 163 22.85 11.18 23.81
C ASP A 163 22.39 12.64 23.80
N GLU A 164 22.83 13.45 24.78
CA GLU A 164 22.42 14.86 24.95
C GLU A 164 22.59 15.70 23.66
N GLN A 165 23.55 15.34 22.78
CA GLN A 165 23.85 16.06 21.54
C GLN A 165 22.97 15.69 20.34
N SER A 166 22.20 14.60 20.40
CA SER A 166 21.37 14.10 19.26
C SER A 166 19.86 14.16 19.53
N ARG A 167 19.48 14.88 20.58
CA ARG A 167 18.13 14.86 21.13
C ARG A 167 17.19 15.73 20.30
N VAL A 168 16.20 15.09 19.66
CA VAL A 168 15.10 15.77 18.98
C VAL A 168 14.21 16.42 20.03
N THR A 169 13.85 17.69 19.88
CA THR A 169 13.01 18.46 20.83
C THR A 169 11.79 19.04 20.14
N PHE A 170 10.92 19.75 20.87
CA PHE A 170 9.78 20.44 20.26
C PHE A 170 10.20 21.59 19.32
N ALA A 171 11.46 22.05 19.38
CA ALA A 171 12.00 23.02 18.43
C ALA A 171 12.22 22.42 17.02
N ASP A 172 12.37 21.09 16.92
CA ASP A 172 12.57 20.38 15.65
C ASP A 172 11.24 19.95 14.99
N VAL A 173 10.11 20.25 15.62
CA VAL A 173 8.76 19.89 15.17
C VAL A 173 7.91 21.15 15.03
N ALA A 174 7.34 21.34 13.84
CA ALA A 174 6.54 22.51 13.48
C ALA A 174 5.25 22.11 12.75
N GLY A 175 4.29 23.04 12.74
CA GLY A 175 3.02 22.89 12.02
C GLY A 175 2.01 21.93 12.66
N VAL A 176 2.23 21.58 13.94
CA VAL A 176 1.36 20.71 14.75
C VAL A 176 1.27 21.26 16.17
N ASP A 177 1.02 22.57 16.30
CA ASP A 177 1.15 23.29 17.57
C ASP A 177 0.09 22.85 18.59
N GLU A 178 -1.14 22.56 18.15
CA GLU A 178 -2.20 22.02 19.01
C GLU A 178 -1.80 20.65 19.58
N ALA A 179 -1.20 19.79 18.75
CA ALA A 179 -0.71 18.48 19.19
C ALA A 179 0.47 18.62 20.17
N LYS A 180 1.32 19.64 19.99
CA LYS A 180 2.43 19.95 20.91
C LYS A 180 1.90 20.41 22.26
N ASP A 181 0.89 21.27 22.30
CA ASP A 181 0.28 21.75 23.54
C ASP A 181 -0.33 20.58 24.35
N GLU A 182 -1.08 19.69 23.67
CA GLU A 182 -1.63 18.51 24.31
C GLU A 182 -0.56 17.55 24.86
N LEU A 183 0.53 17.36 24.12
CA LEU A 183 1.63 16.50 24.54
C LEU A 183 2.55 17.17 25.56
N ASN A 184 2.54 18.50 25.67
CA ASN A 184 3.29 19.22 26.69
C ASN A 184 2.78 18.88 28.10
N GLU A 185 1.49 18.58 28.26
CA GLU A 185 0.97 18.05 29.54
C GLU A 185 1.62 16.71 29.93
N ILE A 186 1.90 15.86 28.93
CA ILE A 186 2.57 14.56 29.15
C ILE A 186 4.04 14.77 29.55
N VAL A 187 4.70 15.76 28.92
CA VAL A 187 6.06 16.18 29.27
C VAL A 187 6.12 16.71 30.71
N ASP A 188 5.22 17.63 31.06
CA ASP A 188 5.12 18.23 32.39
C ASP A 188 4.87 17.16 33.45
N PHE A 189 4.01 16.19 33.15
CA PHE A 189 3.77 15.06 34.04
C PHE A 189 5.02 14.19 34.26
N LEU A 190 5.77 13.88 33.20
CA LEU A 190 7.01 13.09 33.33
C LEU A 190 8.11 13.84 34.09
N LYS A 191 8.14 15.17 34.00
CA LYS A 191 9.08 16.03 34.73
C LYS A 191 8.68 16.24 36.19
N THR A 192 7.39 16.38 36.48
CA THR A 192 6.89 16.77 37.81
C THR A 192 5.62 15.99 38.18
N PRO A 193 5.71 14.67 38.40
CA PRO A 193 4.54 13.82 38.63
C PRO A 193 3.81 14.14 39.94
N GLU A 194 4.53 14.57 40.98
CA GLU A 194 4.01 14.87 42.32
C GLU A 194 2.86 15.88 42.29
N ARG A 195 3.00 16.94 41.48
CA ARG A 195 2.00 18.00 41.30
C ARG A 195 0.64 17.46 40.87
N TYR A 196 0.62 16.41 40.06
CA TYR A 196 -0.61 15.79 39.55
C TYR A 196 -1.16 14.74 40.52
N THR A 197 -0.29 13.97 41.20
CA THR A 197 -0.72 12.97 42.17
C THR A 197 -1.33 13.60 43.42
N ASP A 198 -0.83 14.75 43.87
CA ASP A 198 -1.28 15.44 45.08
C ASP A 198 -2.73 15.94 44.98
N ILE A 199 -3.14 16.36 43.78
CA ILE A 199 -4.53 16.79 43.50
C ILE A 199 -5.43 15.62 43.11
N GLY A 200 -4.91 14.38 43.09
CA GLY A 200 -5.66 13.18 42.73
C GLY A 200 -5.94 13.02 41.23
N ALA A 201 -5.20 13.72 40.36
CA ALA A 201 -5.33 13.55 38.92
C ALA A 201 -4.88 12.15 38.49
N ARG A 202 -5.65 11.52 37.61
CA ARG A 202 -5.28 10.23 37.01
C ARG A 202 -4.46 10.48 35.76
N ILE A 203 -3.37 9.75 35.66
CA ILE A 203 -2.40 9.87 34.58
C ILE A 203 -2.91 9.06 33.39
N PRO A 204 -2.94 9.63 32.16
CA PRO A 204 -3.23 8.86 30.97
C PRO A 204 -2.13 7.82 30.78
N LYS A 205 -2.52 6.55 30.72
CA LYS A 205 -1.57 5.44 30.55
C LYS A 205 -1.12 5.31 29.10
N GLY A 206 -1.97 5.73 28.16
CA GLY A 206 -1.69 5.66 26.75
C GLY A 206 -2.26 6.83 25.97
N VAL A 207 -1.46 7.33 25.02
CA VAL A 207 -1.86 8.38 24.10
C VAL A 207 -1.75 7.86 22.68
N LEU A 208 -2.83 7.99 21.91
CA LEU A 208 -2.87 7.61 20.50
C LEU A 208 -2.71 8.85 19.62
N LEU A 209 -1.61 8.90 18.87
CA LEU A 209 -1.37 9.89 17.82
C LEU A 209 -2.09 9.44 16.55
N VAL A 210 -3.06 10.23 16.11
CA VAL A 210 -3.90 9.93 14.94
C VAL A 210 -3.60 10.98 13.88
N GLY A 211 -3.18 10.57 12.70
CA GLY A 211 -2.67 11.52 11.70
C GLY A 211 -2.56 10.88 10.31
N PRO A 212 -2.70 11.61 9.20
CA PRO A 212 -2.31 11.09 7.89
C PRO A 212 -0.84 10.64 7.90
N PRO A 213 -0.40 9.77 6.99
CA PRO A 213 1.02 9.43 6.91
C PRO A 213 1.88 10.68 6.64
N GLY A 214 3.11 10.69 7.16
CA GLY A 214 4.04 11.79 6.90
C GLY A 214 3.83 13.08 7.70
N THR A 215 2.85 13.16 8.60
CA THR A 215 2.64 14.35 9.48
C THR A 215 3.58 14.42 10.69
N GLY A 216 4.59 13.54 10.77
CA GLY A 216 5.61 13.62 11.81
C GLY A 216 5.24 12.98 13.15
N LYS A 217 4.24 12.09 13.23
CA LYS A 217 3.86 11.37 14.47
C LYS A 217 5.06 10.73 15.20
N THR A 218 5.93 10.03 14.48
CA THR A 218 7.14 9.39 15.03
C THR A 218 8.22 10.41 15.42
N LEU A 219 8.26 11.56 14.77
CA LEU A 219 9.17 12.65 15.13
C LEU A 219 8.69 13.37 16.40
N LEU A 220 7.37 13.62 16.48
CA LEU A 220 6.70 14.23 17.62
C LEU A 220 6.85 13.37 18.88
N SER A 221 6.68 12.04 18.78
CA SER A 221 6.87 11.14 19.93
C SER A 221 8.32 11.12 20.45
N LYS A 222 9.31 11.21 19.55
CA LYS A 222 10.71 11.39 19.93
C LYS A 222 10.95 12.74 20.60
N ALA A 223 10.32 13.81 20.09
CA ALA A 223 10.40 15.14 20.69
C ALA A 223 9.81 15.17 22.11
N VAL A 224 8.70 14.48 22.38
CA VAL A 224 8.13 14.36 23.74
C VAL A 224 9.14 13.74 24.72
N ALA A 225 9.79 12.62 24.34
CA ALA A 225 10.84 12.04 25.17
C ALA A 225 12.06 12.96 25.30
N GLY A 226 12.38 13.65 24.20
CA GLY A 226 13.40 14.68 24.06
C GLY A 226 13.18 15.94 24.90
N GLU A 227 11.95 16.25 25.26
CA GLU A 227 11.61 17.31 26.18
C GLU A 227 11.60 16.80 27.62
N ALA A 228 11.03 15.61 27.86
CA ALA A 228 10.76 15.06 29.19
C ALA A 228 12.01 14.64 29.98
N GLY A 229 13.06 14.18 29.32
CA GLY A 229 14.32 13.77 29.98
C GLY A 229 14.50 12.26 30.06
N VAL A 230 13.63 11.49 29.40
CA VAL A 230 13.40 10.09 29.75
C VAL A 230 13.82 9.12 28.65
N PRO A 231 14.17 7.85 28.97
CA PRO A 231 14.41 6.81 27.99
C PRO A 231 13.22 6.60 27.05
N PHE A 232 13.51 6.30 25.78
CA PHE A 232 12.53 6.11 24.72
C PHE A 232 12.67 4.72 24.08
N PHE A 233 11.65 3.89 24.21
CA PHE A 233 11.58 2.58 23.57
C PHE A 233 10.74 2.70 22.31
N ILE A 234 11.27 2.30 21.16
CA ILE A 234 10.54 2.33 19.88
C ILE A 234 10.40 0.92 19.30
N ILE A 235 9.19 0.58 18.88
CA ILE A 235 8.86 -0.66 18.17
C ILE A 235 7.79 -0.37 17.11
N SER A 236 7.86 -1.02 15.95
CA SER A 236 6.76 -0.99 14.98
C SER A 236 5.75 -2.11 15.32
N GLY A 237 4.47 -1.82 15.17
CA GLY A 237 3.36 -2.77 15.33
C GLY A 237 3.53 -4.00 14.45
N SER A 238 4.15 -3.84 13.28
CA SER A 238 4.45 -4.95 12.36
C SER A 238 5.45 -5.96 12.93
N GLU A 239 6.36 -5.55 13.84
CA GLU A 239 7.34 -6.45 14.47
C GLU A 239 6.71 -7.46 15.44
N PHE A 240 5.45 -7.25 15.80
CA PHE A 240 4.68 -8.16 16.64
C PHE A 240 3.95 -9.24 15.85
N VAL A 241 3.85 -9.11 14.51
CA VAL A 241 3.15 -10.07 13.65
C VAL A 241 4.18 -11.06 13.08
N GLU A 242 4.18 -12.29 13.58
CA GLU A 242 5.12 -13.34 13.14
C GLU A 242 4.43 -14.65 12.75
N LEU A 243 5.16 -15.50 12.02
CA LEU A 243 4.70 -16.84 11.62
C LEU A 243 4.55 -17.80 12.82
N PHE A 244 5.15 -17.49 13.96
CA PHE A 244 5.17 -18.34 15.15
C PHE A 244 4.15 -17.86 16.17
N VAL A 245 3.15 -18.71 16.46
CA VAL A 245 2.11 -18.45 17.46
C VAL A 245 2.74 -18.13 18.83
N GLY A 246 2.32 -17.01 19.43
CA GLY A 246 2.76 -16.58 20.76
C GLY A 246 4.09 -15.83 20.81
N ALA A 247 4.83 -15.70 19.70
CA ALA A 247 6.07 -14.91 19.67
C ALA A 247 5.79 -13.41 19.88
N GLY A 248 4.75 -12.87 19.24
CA GLY A 248 4.32 -11.47 19.42
C GLY A 248 3.97 -11.15 20.88
N ALA A 249 3.15 -11.98 21.52
CA ALA A 249 2.79 -11.83 22.94
C ALA A 249 4.01 -11.89 23.88
N ALA A 250 5.00 -12.76 23.62
CA ALA A 250 6.23 -12.79 24.42
C ALA A 250 7.04 -11.50 24.29
N ARG A 251 7.14 -10.92 23.09
CA ARG A 251 7.83 -9.64 22.86
C ARG A 251 7.16 -8.47 23.57
N VAL A 252 5.83 -8.45 23.59
CA VAL A 252 5.08 -7.46 24.36
C VAL A 252 5.47 -7.57 25.83
N ARG A 253 5.45 -8.76 26.44
CA ARG A 253 5.88 -8.92 27.85
C ARG A 253 7.30 -8.41 28.09
N ASP A 254 8.24 -8.85 27.26
CA ASP A 254 9.65 -8.45 27.37
C ASP A 254 9.84 -6.92 27.27
N LEU A 255 9.15 -6.27 26.33
CA LEU A 255 9.19 -4.81 26.14
C LEU A 255 8.72 -4.09 27.41
N PHE A 256 7.58 -4.53 27.96
CA PHE A 256 6.98 -3.93 29.13
C PHE A 256 7.80 -4.20 30.41
N GLU A 257 8.45 -5.36 30.54
CA GLU A 257 9.39 -5.64 31.62
C GLU A 257 10.64 -4.76 31.56
N GLN A 258 11.19 -4.53 30.36
CA GLN A 258 12.34 -3.65 30.17
C GLN A 258 11.99 -2.18 30.47
N ALA A 259 10.83 -1.72 30.03
CA ALA A 259 10.33 -0.39 30.33
C ALA A 259 10.16 -0.18 31.85
N LYS A 260 9.57 -1.15 32.56
CA LYS A 260 9.43 -1.11 34.04
C LYS A 260 10.77 -0.94 34.76
N LYS A 261 11.86 -1.53 34.24
CA LYS A 261 13.21 -1.38 34.82
C LYS A 261 13.83 -0.01 34.60
N ASN A 262 13.42 0.70 33.54
CA ASN A 262 13.97 2.00 33.13
C ASN A 262 13.00 3.16 33.37
N ALA A 263 11.93 2.94 34.15
CA ALA A 263 10.95 3.97 34.45
C ALA A 263 11.55 5.09 35.34
N PRO A 264 11.23 6.38 35.11
CA PRO A 264 10.22 6.87 34.15
C PRO A 264 10.68 6.80 32.70
N CYS A 265 9.83 6.31 31.79
CA CYS A 265 10.17 6.15 30.37
C CYS A 265 8.92 6.20 29.46
N ILE A 266 9.17 6.34 28.16
CA ILE A 266 8.13 6.29 27.12
C ILE A 266 8.31 5.04 26.25
N ILE A 267 7.21 4.33 25.99
CA ILE A 267 7.13 3.29 24.97
C ILE A 267 6.38 3.88 23.77
N PHE A 268 6.97 3.85 22.58
CA PHE A 268 6.33 4.25 21.33
C PHE A 268 6.09 3.04 20.43
N ILE A 269 4.82 2.83 20.06
CA ILE A 269 4.38 1.79 19.12
C ILE A 269 3.93 2.47 17.83
N ASP A 270 4.73 2.37 16.76
CA ASP A 270 4.33 2.86 15.44
C ASP A 270 3.38 1.86 14.75
N GLU A 271 2.55 2.29 13.80
CA GLU A 271 1.65 1.42 13.03
C GLU A 271 0.81 0.46 13.91
N LEU A 272 0.14 1.00 14.94
CA LEU A 272 -0.67 0.21 15.88
C LEU A 272 -1.75 -0.62 15.16
N ASP A 273 -2.21 -0.17 14.00
CA ASP A 273 -3.20 -0.87 13.17
C ASP A 273 -2.72 -2.23 12.63
N ALA A 274 -1.42 -2.53 12.68
CA ALA A 274 -0.90 -3.85 12.33
C ALA A 274 -1.39 -4.96 13.29
N ILE A 275 -1.51 -4.65 14.59
CA ILE A 275 -1.98 -5.56 15.64
C ILE A 275 -3.35 -5.18 16.22
N GLY A 276 -3.79 -3.95 16.00
CA GLY A 276 -5.00 -3.40 16.58
C GLY A 276 -6.26 -3.55 15.75
N LYS A 277 -6.22 -4.15 14.56
CA LYS A 277 -7.40 -4.26 13.66
C LYS A 277 -8.52 -5.10 14.26
N SER A 278 -9.75 -4.56 14.22
CA SER A 278 -10.95 -5.26 14.67
C SER A 278 -11.36 -6.39 13.71
N ARG A 279 -11.99 -7.44 14.24
CA ARG A 279 -12.36 -8.66 13.50
C ARG A 279 -13.45 -8.47 12.44
N SER A 280 -14.03 -7.27 12.30
CA SER A 280 -15.37 -7.07 11.71
C SER A 280 -15.49 -7.21 10.18
N GLY A 281 -14.51 -7.82 9.49
CA GLY A 281 -14.55 -7.96 8.02
C GLY A 281 -14.06 -9.29 7.45
N SER A 282 -13.44 -10.18 8.23
CA SER A 282 -12.84 -11.42 7.68
C SER A 282 -13.74 -12.63 7.88
N MET A 283 -14.83 -12.67 7.12
CA MET A 283 -15.54 -13.92 6.86
C MET A 283 -14.71 -14.75 5.87
N GLY A 284 -13.81 -15.63 6.35
CA GLY A 284 -13.36 -16.75 5.51
C GLY A 284 -11.94 -17.31 5.62
N VAL A 285 -11.04 -16.84 6.50
CA VAL A 285 -9.70 -17.47 6.61
C VAL A 285 -9.39 -17.86 8.05
N VAL A 286 -9.60 -19.13 8.37
CA VAL A 286 -9.24 -19.77 9.64
C VAL A 286 -7.72 -19.96 9.67
N GLY A 287 -7.01 -19.19 10.50
CA GLY A 287 -5.60 -19.46 10.84
C GLY A 287 -4.68 -18.25 11.00
N GLY A 288 -5.01 -17.08 10.42
CA GLY A 288 -4.16 -15.87 10.51
C GLY A 288 -4.52 -14.89 11.63
N ASN A 289 -5.75 -14.96 12.16
CA ASN A 289 -6.25 -13.98 13.13
C ASN A 289 -5.82 -14.27 14.58
N ASP A 290 -5.56 -15.53 14.91
CA ASP A 290 -5.34 -15.96 16.30
C ASP A 290 -4.06 -15.36 16.94
N GLU A 291 -3.00 -15.19 16.14
CA GLU A 291 -1.72 -14.65 16.61
C GLU A 291 -1.79 -13.13 16.89
N ARG A 292 -2.44 -12.38 16.00
CA ARG A 292 -2.66 -10.94 16.18
C ARG A 292 -3.54 -10.67 17.39
N GLU A 293 -4.61 -11.45 17.55
CA GLU A 293 -5.52 -11.32 18.69
C GLU A 293 -4.84 -11.66 20.02
N GLN A 294 -4.02 -12.72 20.05
CA GLN A 294 -3.26 -13.07 21.23
C GLN A 294 -2.29 -11.95 21.62
N THR A 295 -1.60 -11.37 20.65
CA THR A 295 -0.65 -10.29 20.88
C THR A 295 -1.35 -9.00 21.31
N LEU A 296 -2.49 -8.67 20.70
CA LEU A 296 -3.34 -7.55 21.12
C LEU A 296 -3.81 -7.72 22.56
N ASN A 297 -4.36 -8.88 22.92
CA ASN A 297 -4.81 -9.15 24.28
C ASN A 297 -3.67 -9.06 25.30
N GLN A 298 -2.47 -9.48 24.93
CA GLN A 298 -1.30 -9.32 25.79
C GLN A 298 -0.93 -7.85 25.99
N LEU A 299 -0.98 -7.02 24.94
CA LEU A 299 -0.76 -5.57 25.05
C LEU A 299 -1.79 -4.93 25.99
N LEU A 300 -3.07 -5.27 25.82
CA LEU A 300 -4.15 -4.79 26.69
C LEU A 300 -3.93 -5.19 28.15
N THR A 301 -3.48 -6.43 28.39
CA THR A 301 -3.19 -6.94 29.74
C THR A 301 -2.03 -6.18 30.39
N GLU A 302 -0.95 -5.89 29.65
CA GLU A 302 0.16 -5.10 30.17
C GLU A 302 -0.24 -3.64 30.46
N MET A 303 -1.07 -3.03 29.61
CA MET A 303 -1.59 -1.66 29.82
C MET A 303 -2.48 -1.57 31.07
N ASP A 304 -3.38 -2.53 31.26
CA ASP A 304 -4.26 -2.59 32.43
C ASP A 304 -3.42 -2.85 33.71
N GLY A 305 -2.36 -3.66 33.61
CA GLY A 305 -1.46 -4.05 34.70
C GLY A 305 -0.57 -2.94 35.29
N PHE A 306 -0.48 -1.76 34.67
CA PHE A 306 0.26 -0.64 35.26
C PHE A 306 -0.53 0.03 36.39
N ALA A 307 -0.12 -0.17 37.64
CA ALA A 307 -0.73 0.50 38.79
C ALA A 307 0.30 1.16 39.74
N SER A 308 1.56 1.28 39.32
CA SER A 308 2.61 1.83 40.18
C SER A 308 2.59 3.36 40.12
N LYS A 309 2.08 3.99 41.18
CA LYS A 309 2.01 5.46 41.33
C LYS A 309 3.38 6.15 41.27
N ASP A 310 4.46 5.44 41.60
CA ASP A 310 5.79 6.05 41.83
C ASP A 310 6.75 6.01 40.63
N LYS A 311 6.45 5.22 39.58
CA LYS A 311 7.33 5.05 38.41
C LYS A 311 6.52 5.02 37.11
N PRO A 312 6.25 6.19 36.51
CA PRO A 312 5.34 6.27 35.37
C PRO A 312 5.96 5.67 34.10
N VAL A 313 5.17 4.83 33.41
CA VAL A 313 5.46 4.35 32.06
C VAL A 313 4.30 4.80 31.19
N ILE A 314 4.59 5.56 30.13
CA ILE A 314 3.58 6.09 29.21
C ILE A 314 3.72 5.40 27.87
N VAL A 315 2.60 4.92 27.34
CA VAL A 315 2.54 4.26 26.03
C VAL A 315 2.02 5.26 24.99
N LEU A 316 2.89 5.74 24.13
CA LEU A 316 2.51 6.47 22.93
C LEU A 316 2.30 5.46 21.79
N ALA A 317 1.25 5.62 21.00
CA ALA A 317 1.06 4.83 19.79
C ALA A 317 0.69 5.72 18.61
N ALA A 318 1.05 5.34 17.40
CA ALA A 318 0.66 6.05 16.19
C ALA A 318 -0.18 5.15 15.28
N THR A 319 -1.21 5.74 14.67
CA THR A 319 -2.00 5.09 13.63
C THR A 319 -2.34 6.08 12.53
N ASN A 320 -2.45 5.56 11.30
CA ASN A 320 -3.03 6.30 10.18
C ASN A 320 -4.52 5.96 9.98
N GLN A 321 -5.02 4.92 10.68
CA GLN A 321 -6.38 4.39 10.55
C GLN A 321 -6.95 4.17 11.97
N PRO A 322 -7.40 5.22 12.67
CA PRO A 322 -8.02 5.08 13.99
C PRO A 322 -9.30 4.23 13.95
N GLU A 323 -10.04 4.25 12.84
CA GLU A 323 -11.36 3.63 12.69
C GLU A 323 -11.32 2.11 12.59
N VAL A 324 -10.21 1.53 12.10
CA VAL A 324 -10.07 0.07 11.99
C VAL A 324 -9.64 -0.56 13.32
N LEU A 325 -9.24 0.25 14.28
CA LEU A 325 -8.76 -0.23 15.58
C LEU A 325 -9.90 -0.85 16.40
N ASP A 326 -9.55 -1.88 17.17
CA ASP A 326 -10.45 -2.50 18.14
C ASP A 326 -10.84 -1.47 19.20
N ALA A 327 -12.14 -1.29 19.41
CA ALA A 327 -12.69 -0.38 20.42
C ALA A 327 -12.18 -0.69 21.83
N ALA A 328 -11.69 -1.90 22.10
CA ALA A 328 -11.04 -2.27 23.34
C ALA A 328 -9.76 -1.44 23.61
N LEU A 329 -9.01 -1.03 22.58
CA LEU A 329 -7.81 -0.19 22.72
C LEU A 329 -8.15 1.22 23.21
N LEU A 330 -9.32 1.75 22.81
CA LEU A 330 -9.76 3.12 23.06
C LEU A 330 -10.53 3.28 24.38
N ARG A 331 -10.60 2.22 25.21
CA ARG A 331 -11.30 2.28 26.51
C ARG A 331 -10.47 3.03 27.55
N PRO A 332 -11.13 3.71 28.52
CA PRO A 332 -10.44 4.38 29.62
C PRO A 332 -9.43 3.46 30.32
N GLY A 333 -8.22 3.98 30.57
CA GLY A 333 -7.11 3.23 31.15
C GLY A 333 -6.18 2.54 30.13
N ARG A 334 -6.46 2.67 28.83
CA ARG A 334 -5.60 2.19 27.74
C ARG A 334 -5.14 3.38 26.90
N PHE A 335 -5.60 3.51 25.65
CA PHE A 335 -5.42 4.73 24.85
C PHE A 335 -6.61 5.66 25.07
N ASP A 336 -6.63 6.28 26.24
CA ASP A 336 -7.71 7.16 26.69
C ASP A 336 -7.59 8.58 26.14
N ARG A 337 -6.39 9.02 25.75
CA ARG A 337 -6.17 10.29 25.03
C ARG A 337 -5.87 10.04 23.56
N GLN A 338 -6.54 10.78 22.69
CA GLN A 338 -6.29 10.78 21.26
C GLN A 338 -5.85 12.19 20.86
N VAL A 339 -4.66 12.29 20.27
CA VAL A 339 -4.10 13.56 19.80
C VAL A 339 -4.10 13.52 18.28
N LEU A 340 -4.80 14.48 17.67
CA LEU A 340 -4.85 14.65 16.23
C LEU A 340 -3.57 15.32 15.74
N VAL A 341 -2.88 14.68 14.81
CA VAL A 341 -1.67 15.18 14.15
C VAL A 341 -1.96 15.31 12.66
N ASP A 342 -2.64 16.42 12.33
CA ASP A 342 -3.09 16.69 10.96
C ASP A 342 -1.98 17.30 10.09
N ARG A 343 -2.30 17.56 8.82
CA ARG A 343 -1.43 18.27 7.89
C ARG A 343 -1.23 19.72 8.35
N PRO A 344 -0.03 20.27 8.15
CA PRO A 344 0.27 21.65 8.53
C PRO A 344 -0.51 22.67 7.68
N ASP A 345 -0.91 23.76 8.33
CA ASP A 345 -1.44 24.97 7.69
C ASP A 345 -0.33 25.73 6.94
N LEU A 346 -0.66 26.83 6.26
CA LEU A 346 0.31 27.65 5.53
C LEU A 346 1.49 28.09 6.42
N SER A 347 1.22 28.52 7.65
CA SER A 347 2.26 29.00 8.57
C SER A 347 3.17 27.86 9.07
N GLY A 348 2.57 26.71 9.36
CA GLY A 348 3.26 25.47 9.70
C GLY A 348 4.14 24.98 8.57
N ARG A 349 3.65 24.97 7.32
CA ARG A 349 4.44 24.58 6.15
C ARG A 349 5.66 25.47 5.95
N LYS A 350 5.50 26.79 6.08
CA LYS A 350 6.63 27.73 6.04
C LYS A 350 7.67 27.39 7.10
N THR A 351 7.23 27.20 8.35
CA THR A 351 8.14 26.88 9.46
C THR A 351 8.86 25.54 9.25
N ILE A 352 8.16 24.53 8.72
CA ILE A 352 8.76 23.24 8.34
C ILE A 352 9.81 23.45 7.25
N LEU A 353 9.48 24.21 6.20
CA LEU A 353 10.41 24.54 5.13
C LEU A 353 11.65 25.26 5.69
N ASP A 354 11.49 26.22 6.61
CA ASP A 354 12.61 26.92 7.27
C ASP A 354 13.53 25.97 8.06
N ILE A 355 12.97 24.94 8.72
CA ILE A 355 13.76 23.94 9.45
C ILE A 355 14.60 23.10 8.48
N TYR A 356 14.02 22.64 7.37
CA TYR A 356 14.74 21.81 6.40
C TYR A 356 15.67 22.64 5.50
N ALA A 357 15.30 23.88 5.21
CA ALA A 357 16.11 24.89 4.52
C ALA A 357 17.47 25.07 5.19
N LYS A 358 17.53 25.11 6.52
CA LYS A 358 18.80 25.23 7.28
C LYS A 358 19.78 24.07 7.05
N LYS A 359 19.32 22.93 6.55
CA LYS A 359 20.16 21.75 6.25
C LYS A 359 20.76 21.81 4.85
N VAL A 360 20.35 22.78 4.03
CA VAL A 360 20.74 22.92 2.62
C VAL A 360 21.28 24.34 2.39
N LYS A 361 22.13 24.52 1.38
CA LYS A 361 22.56 25.86 0.96
C LYS A 361 21.55 26.41 -0.04
N LEU A 362 20.73 27.36 0.39
CA LEU A 362 19.78 28.08 -0.46
C LEU A 362 20.42 29.38 -0.94
N ALA A 363 20.05 29.82 -2.14
CA ALA A 363 20.37 31.16 -2.61
C ALA A 363 19.54 32.23 -1.87
N ASP A 364 20.08 33.45 -1.80
CA ASP A 364 19.48 34.56 -1.04
C ASP A 364 18.13 35.05 -1.61
N ASP A 365 17.85 34.74 -2.87
CA ASP A 365 16.63 35.15 -3.61
C ASP A 365 15.48 34.14 -3.51
N VAL A 366 15.67 33.05 -2.74
CA VAL A 366 14.62 32.03 -2.55
C VAL A 366 13.49 32.55 -1.67
N ASP A 367 12.27 32.44 -2.19
CA ASP A 367 11.04 32.85 -1.55
C ASP A 367 10.27 31.59 -1.07
N LEU A 368 10.48 31.22 0.19
CA LEU A 368 9.82 30.08 0.82
C LEU A 368 8.32 30.32 1.07
N ASP A 369 7.86 31.58 1.11
CA ASP A 369 6.43 31.89 1.24
C ASP A 369 5.66 31.42 0.01
N LYS A 370 6.21 31.66 -1.19
CA LYS A 370 5.63 31.14 -2.44
C LYS A 370 5.61 29.63 -2.51
N ILE A 371 6.68 28.98 -2.03
CA ILE A 371 6.74 27.51 -1.96
C ILE A 371 5.66 26.97 -1.01
N ALA A 372 5.51 27.55 0.19
CA ALA A 372 4.51 27.14 1.16
C ALA A 372 3.07 27.27 0.63
N GLN A 373 2.80 28.30 -0.18
CA GLN A 373 1.52 28.48 -0.88
C GLN A 373 1.30 27.41 -1.97
N ALA A 374 2.34 27.12 -2.76
CA ALA A 374 2.26 26.15 -3.84
C ALA A 374 2.18 24.69 -3.36
N THR A 375 2.60 24.41 -2.13
CA THR A 375 2.57 23.07 -1.51
C THR A 375 1.35 22.87 -0.60
N SER A 376 0.20 23.44 -0.95
CA SER A 376 -1.02 23.23 -0.15
C SER A 376 -1.36 21.74 -0.06
N GLY A 377 -1.73 21.30 1.15
CA GLY A 377 -2.05 19.91 1.44
C GLY A 377 -0.84 18.97 1.56
N PHE A 378 0.40 19.45 1.45
CA PHE A 378 1.60 18.63 1.68
C PHE A 378 1.74 18.31 3.17
N ALA A 379 2.15 17.08 3.49
CA ALA A 379 2.55 16.70 4.85
C ALA A 379 4.01 17.12 5.12
N GLY A 380 4.42 17.11 6.39
CA GLY A 380 5.80 17.46 6.77
C GLY A 380 6.86 16.61 6.07
N ALA A 381 6.59 15.32 5.86
CA ALA A 381 7.47 14.43 5.11
C ALA A 381 7.58 14.80 3.63
N ASP A 382 6.49 15.27 3.01
CA ASP A 382 6.49 15.71 1.60
C ASP A 382 7.32 16.98 1.43
N LEU A 383 7.23 17.92 2.38
CA LEU A 383 8.05 19.14 2.40
C LEU A 383 9.54 18.82 2.61
N ALA A 384 9.85 17.91 3.53
CA ALA A 384 11.21 17.44 3.74
C ALA A 384 11.79 16.80 2.46
N ASN A 385 10.97 15.99 1.78
CA ASN A 385 11.36 15.36 0.52
C ASN A 385 11.54 16.39 -0.60
N LEU A 386 10.66 17.38 -0.71
CA LEU A 386 10.77 18.47 -1.68
C LEU A 386 12.09 19.22 -1.55
N VAL A 387 12.46 19.64 -0.33
CA VAL A 387 13.73 20.35 -0.10
C VAL A 387 14.93 19.46 -0.46
N ASN A 388 14.87 18.16 -0.15
CA ASN A 388 15.91 17.21 -0.51
C ASN A 388 16.01 17.00 -2.02
N GLU A 389 14.88 16.86 -2.72
CA GLU A 389 14.85 16.73 -4.19
C GLU A 389 15.40 17.99 -4.87
N ALA A 390 15.06 19.18 -4.38
CA ALA A 390 15.63 20.44 -4.88
C ALA A 390 17.16 20.48 -4.71
N ALA A 391 17.67 20.03 -3.55
CA ALA A 391 19.11 19.91 -3.32
C ALA A 391 19.78 18.92 -4.27
N LEU A 392 19.15 17.76 -4.52
CA LEU A 392 19.66 16.76 -5.46
C LEU A 392 19.64 17.28 -6.91
N LEU A 393 18.63 18.06 -7.29
CA LEU A 393 18.54 18.70 -8.61
C LEU A 393 19.66 19.73 -8.81
N ALA A 394 19.84 20.63 -7.83
CA ALA A 394 20.92 21.60 -7.84
C ALA A 394 22.30 20.92 -7.94
N ALA A 395 22.52 19.86 -7.14
CA ALA A 395 23.75 19.09 -7.17
C ALA A 395 23.98 18.39 -8.53
N ARG A 396 22.93 17.82 -9.14
CA ARG A 396 22.99 17.21 -10.47
C ARG A 396 23.34 18.24 -11.55
N ASN A 397 22.89 19.48 -11.37
CA ASN A 397 23.19 20.60 -12.27
C ASN A 397 24.54 21.28 -11.95
N TYR A 398 25.34 20.71 -11.03
CA TYR A 398 26.62 21.26 -10.56
C TYR A 398 26.51 22.69 -10.00
N GLN A 399 25.34 23.05 -9.46
CA GLN A 399 25.13 24.32 -8.78
C GLN A 399 25.71 24.28 -7.36
N LYS A 400 26.07 25.45 -6.82
CA LYS A 400 26.60 25.59 -5.46
C LYS A 400 25.50 25.75 -4.40
N ASP A 401 24.43 26.44 -4.79
CA ASP A 401 23.31 26.80 -3.95
C ASP A 401 22.01 26.40 -4.69
N VAL A 402 20.98 26.03 -3.93
CA VAL A 402 19.66 25.68 -4.44
C VAL A 402 18.90 26.95 -4.80
N LEU A 403 18.42 27.03 -6.04
CA LEU A 403 17.69 28.18 -6.56
C LEU A 403 16.17 27.99 -6.44
N GLN A 404 15.42 29.08 -6.60
CA GLN A 404 13.94 29.03 -6.64
C GLN A 404 13.43 28.05 -7.72
N GLY A 405 14.10 27.99 -8.88
CA GLY A 405 13.76 27.09 -9.97
C GLY A 405 13.86 25.60 -9.59
N ASP A 406 14.85 25.21 -8.77
CA ASP A 406 15.01 23.83 -8.34
C ASP A 406 13.92 23.42 -7.34
N LEU A 407 13.46 24.35 -6.48
CA LEU A 407 12.32 24.12 -5.59
C LEU A 407 11.02 23.98 -6.37
N ASN A 408 10.79 24.82 -7.38
CA ASN A 408 9.62 24.71 -8.25
C ASN A 408 9.60 23.37 -9.02
N GLU A 409 10.75 22.97 -9.59
CA GLU A 409 10.88 21.66 -10.26
C GLU A 409 10.72 20.50 -9.28
N ALA A 410 11.16 20.65 -8.02
CA ALA A 410 10.95 19.65 -6.98
C ALA A 410 9.46 19.49 -6.62
N ILE A 411 8.68 20.58 -6.55
CA ILE A 411 7.21 20.51 -6.39
C ILE A 411 6.62 19.67 -7.53
N GLU A 412 6.94 20.00 -8.77
CA GLU A 412 6.42 19.29 -9.94
C GLU A 412 6.80 17.82 -9.93
N ARG A 413 8.02 17.49 -9.50
CA ARG A 413 8.48 16.11 -9.36
C ARG A 413 7.74 15.34 -8.26
N VAL A 414 7.42 15.98 -7.14
CA VAL A 414 6.63 15.37 -6.06
C VAL A 414 5.17 15.15 -6.50
N VAL A 415 4.59 16.10 -7.23
CA VAL A 415 3.17 16.04 -7.67
C VAL A 415 2.96 15.16 -8.90
N ALA A 416 3.71 15.40 -9.98
CA ALA A 416 3.53 14.76 -11.29
C ALA A 416 4.54 13.64 -11.57
N GLY A 417 5.61 13.54 -10.77
CA GLY A 417 6.65 12.53 -10.91
C GLY A 417 7.81 12.94 -11.83
N LEU A 418 8.69 11.96 -12.04
CA LEU A 418 9.90 12.07 -12.86
C LEU A 418 9.57 12.36 -14.34
N GLU A 419 10.19 13.40 -14.91
CA GLU A 419 10.17 13.66 -16.35
C GLU A 419 10.77 12.49 -17.15
N LYS A 420 10.06 12.00 -18.17
CA LYS A 420 10.50 10.88 -19.01
C LYS A 420 11.01 11.37 -20.37
N LYS A 421 12.28 11.77 -20.40
CA LYS A 421 12.97 12.17 -21.64
C LYS A 421 13.04 11.07 -22.71
N SER A 422 12.92 9.81 -22.33
CA SER A 422 12.93 8.67 -23.27
C SER A 422 11.58 8.37 -23.92
N ARG A 423 10.48 8.95 -23.40
CA ARG A 423 9.13 8.71 -23.93
C ARG A 423 8.82 9.77 -24.97
N VAL A 424 9.23 9.51 -26.21
CA VAL A 424 8.89 10.35 -27.36
C VAL A 424 7.47 9.99 -27.82
N MET A 425 6.57 10.97 -27.82
CA MET A 425 5.21 10.81 -28.35
C MET A 425 5.21 11.06 -29.85
N GLN A 426 4.28 10.43 -30.56
CA GLN A 426 4.02 10.80 -31.95
C GLN A 426 3.38 12.18 -32.04
N ASP A 427 3.58 12.90 -33.14
CA ASP A 427 3.06 14.27 -33.31
C ASP A 427 1.53 14.32 -33.17
N ASP A 428 0.81 13.30 -33.66
CA ASP A 428 -0.64 13.19 -33.52
C ASP A 428 -1.07 13.02 -32.05
N GLU A 429 -0.36 12.20 -31.27
CA GLU A 429 -0.61 12.01 -29.83
C GLU A 429 -0.29 13.29 -29.05
N LYS A 430 0.85 13.93 -29.37
CA LYS A 430 1.29 15.19 -28.77
C LYS A 430 0.26 16.29 -29.04
N LYS A 431 -0.34 16.32 -30.24
CA LYS A 431 -1.44 17.21 -30.58
C LYS A 431 -2.66 16.94 -29.70
N VAL A 432 -3.10 15.69 -29.56
CA VAL A 432 -4.24 15.37 -28.69
C VAL A 432 -4.01 15.83 -27.25
N VAL A 433 -2.83 15.53 -26.68
CA VAL A 433 -2.47 15.95 -25.32
C VAL A 433 -2.45 17.48 -25.19
N ALA A 434 -1.92 18.21 -26.18
CA ALA A 434 -1.92 19.67 -26.16
C ALA A 434 -3.33 20.28 -26.08
N TYR A 435 -4.30 19.76 -26.85
CA TYR A 435 -5.67 20.24 -26.77
C TYR A 435 -6.36 19.79 -25.47
N HIS A 436 -6.04 18.60 -24.97
CA HIS A 436 -6.53 18.10 -23.69
C HIS A 436 -6.12 19.01 -22.51
N GLU A 437 -4.83 19.31 -22.38
CA GLU A 437 -4.33 20.14 -21.28
C GLU A 437 -4.82 21.60 -21.37
N VAL A 438 -4.89 22.17 -22.58
CA VAL A 438 -5.45 23.51 -22.77
C VAL A 438 -6.95 23.53 -22.46
N GLY A 439 -7.67 22.42 -22.73
CA GLY A 439 -9.06 22.24 -22.32
C GLY A 439 -9.26 22.39 -20.82
N HIS A 440 -8.44 21.70 -20.01
CA HIS A 440 -8.45 21.87 -18.56
C HIS A 440 -8.13 23.30 -18.14
N ALA A 441 -7.16 23.94 -18.79
CA ALA A 441 -6.72 25.28 -18.44
C ALA A 441 -7.79 26.36 -18.71
N ILE A 442 -8.47 26.33 -19.86
CA ILE A 442 -9.50 27.30 -20.20
C ILE A 442 -10.71 27.13 -19.28
N VAL A 443 -11.21 25.90 -19.12
CA VAL A 443 -12.39 25.64 -18.27
C VAL A 443 -12.06 25.96 -16.81
N GLY A 444 -10.90 25.53 -16.31
CA GLY A 444 -10.48 25.82 -14.94
C GLY A 444 -10.20 27.29 -14.64
N HIS A 445 -9.86 28.10 -15.65
CA HIS A 445 -9.72 29.54 -15.49
C HIS A 445 -11.06 30.25 -15.30
N LEU A 446 -12.11 29.77 -15.95
CA LEU A 446 -13.42 30.40 -15.98
C LEU A 446 -14.39 29.88 -14.92
N MET A 447 -14.27 28.61 -14.51
CA MET A 447 -15.17 28.01 -13.55
C MET A 447 -14.88 28.42 -12.09
N PRO A 448 -15.92 28.65 -11.26
CA PRO A 448 -15.75 28.85 -9.82
C PRO A 448 -15.23 27.57 -9.15
N GLY A 449 -14.69 27.71 -7.93
CA GLY A 449 -14.11 26.59 -7.18
C GLY A 449 -12.77 26.06 -7.70
N GLY A 450 -12.32 26.53 -8.86
CA GLY A 450 -11.05 26.18 -9.47
C GLY A 450 -9.85 26.90 -8.84
N SER A 451 -8.73 26.19 -8.74
CA SER A 451 -7.44 26.78 -8.42
C SER A 451 -6.89 27.55 -9.64
N LYS A 452 -6.07 28.59 -9.43
CA LYS A 452 -5.54 29.37 -10.56
C LYS A 452 -4.57 28.52 -11.37
N VAL A 453 -4.81 28.44 -12.67
CA VAL A 453 -3.90 27.76 -13.60
C VAL A 453 -2.56 28.50 -13.62
N ALA A 454 -1.50 27.80 -13.23
CA ALA A 454 -0.16 28.36 -13.12
C ALA A 454 0.75 27.92 -14.29
N LYS A 455 0.55 26.70 -14.79
CA LYS A 455 1.41 26.09 -15.80
C LYS A 455 0.67 24.99 -16.58
N ILE A 456 0.96 24.89 -17.86
CA ILE A 456 0.53 23.80 -18.74
C ILE A 456 1.79 23.17 -19.35
N SER A 457 1.86 21.84 -19.34
CA SER A 457 2.97 21.09 -19.92
C SER A 457 2.46 19.85 -20.66
N ILE A 458 3.00 19.59 -21.85
CA ILE A 458 2.78 18.35 -22.62
C ILE A 458 3.98 17.40 -22.51
N VAL A 459 4.89 17.67 -21.57
CA VAL A 459 6.06 16.83 -21.32
C VAL A 459 5.63 15.66 -20.41
N PRO A 460 5.85 14.40 -20.82
CA PRO A 460 5.40 13.25 -20.05
C PRO A 460 6.16 13.12 -18.72
N ARG A 461 5.40 13.01 -17.63
CA ARG A 461 5.93 12.79 -16.27
C ARG A 461 5.34 11.52 -15.65
N GLY A 462 6.12 10.85 -14.81
CA GLY A 462 5.69 9.69 -14.04
C GLY A 462 5.27 8.47 -14.89
N MET A 463 4.38 7.64 -14.36
CA MET A 463 3.90 6.43 -15.03
C MET A 463 2.70 6.69 -15.96
N SER A 464 1.85 7.66 -15.64
CA SER A 464 0.54 7.84 -16.29
C SER A 464 0.27 9.22 -16.88
N ALA A 465 1.04 10.27 -16.53
CA ALA A 465 0.79 11.62 -17.02
C ALA A 465 1.49 11.84 -18.38
N LEU A 466 0.69 12.03 -19.43
CA LEU A 466 1.15 12.39 -20.78
C LEU A 466 1.35 13.91 -20.91
N GLY A 467 0.49 14.68 -20.25
CA GLY A 467 0.63 16.10 -19.97
C GLY A 467 0.11 16.38 -18.56
N TYR A 468 0.18 17.63 -18.14
CA TYR A 468 -0.51 18.10 -16.93
C TYR A 468 -0.75 19.61 -16.97
N THR A 469 -1.84 19.99 -16.32
CA THR A 469 -2.20 21.37 -16.01
C THR A 469 -2.06 21.59 -14.51
N LEU A 470 -1.08 22.39 -14.10
CA LEU A 470 -0.83 22.71 -12.70
C LEU A 470 -1.75 23.86 -12.26
N GLN A 471 -2.61 23.57 -11.30
CA GLN A 471 -3.48 24.56 -10.67
C GLN A 471 -2.99 24.80 -9.24
N LEU A 472 -2.77 26.07 -8.89
CA LEU A 472 -2.33 26.48 -7.56
C LEU A 472 -3.51 27.11 -6.81
N PRO A 473 -3.84 26.63 -5.60
CA PRO A 473 -4.89 27.23 -4.79
C PRO A 473 -4.50 28.66 -4.43
N THR A 474 -5.46 29.57 -4.51
CA THR A 474 -5.25 30.98 -4.10
C THR A 474 -5.47 31.17 -2.61
N GLU A 475 -6.37 30.39 -2.03
CA GLU A 475 -6.74 30.43 -0.62
C GLU A 475 -7.01 29.01 -0.14
N GLU A 476 -6.65 28.71 1.11
CA GLU A 476 -7.07 27.46 1.76
C GLU A 476 -8.51 27.59 2.23
N ARG A 477 -9.44 27.02 1.46
CA ARG A 477 -10.87 27.01 1.78
C ARG A 477 -11.27 25.69 2.42
N PHE A 478 -11.92 25.77 3.58
CA PHE A 478 -12.46 24.61 4.28
C PHE A 478 -13.88 24.23 3.82
N LEU A 479 -14.58 25.17 3.17
CA LEU A 479 -15.96 25.01 2.73
C LEU A 479 -16.03 25.20 1.22
N ASN A 480 -16.63 24.24 0.52
CA ASN A 480 -16.92 24.31 -0.91
C ASN A 480 -18.43 24.42 -1.12
N SER A 481 -18.85 25.37 -1.95
CA SER A 481 -20.24 25.48 -2.39
C SER A 481 -20.57 24.42 -3.46
N ARG A 482 -21.86 24.26 -3.77
CA ARG A 482 -22.30 23.41 -4.89
C ARG A 482 -21.67 23.86 -6.20
N GLU A 483 -21.65 25.17 -6.44
CA GLU A 483 -21.05 25.77 -7.64
C GLU A 483 -19.55 25.50 -7.74
N ASP A 484 -18.83 25.53 -6.61
CA ASP A 484 -17.40 25.23 -6.60
C ASP A 484 -17.12 23.77 -6.99
N LEU A 485 -17.91 22.82 -6.49
CA LEU A 485 -17.76 21.39 -6.80
C LEU A 485 -18.18 21.09 -8.24
N GLU A 486 -19.27 21.68 -8.73
CA GLU A 486 -19.69 21.57 -10.14
C GLU A 486 -18.61 22.16 -11.07
N GLY A 487 -17.97 23.27 -10.68
CA GLY A 487 -16.84 23.85 -11.40
C GLY A 487 -15.59 22.99 -11.42
N GLN A 488 -15.28 22.28 -10.33
CA GLN A 488 -14.21 21.29 -10.30
C GLN A 488 -14.50 20.11 -11.25
N ILE A 489 -15.74 19.60 -11.26
CA ILE A 489 -16.16 18.53 -12.19
C ILE A 489 -16.04 19.02 -13.64
N ALA A 490 -16.53 20.22 -13.96
CA ALA A 490 -16.44 20.78 -15.32
C ALA A 490 -14.97 20.93 -15.76
N THR A 491 -14.10 21.38 -14.85
CA THR A 491 -12.66 21.51 -15.10
C THR A 491 -12.01 20.16 -15.41
N LEU A 492 -12.34 19.11 -14.65
CA LEU A 492 -11.87 17.74 -14.92
C LEU A 492 -12.39 17.20 -16.26
N LEU A 493 -13.58 17.59 -16.68
CA LEU A 493 -14.13 17.17 -17.98
C LEU A 493 -13.64 18.04 -19.16
N GLY A 494 -12.93 19.14 -18.87
CA GLY A 494 -12.41 20.08 -19.86
C GLY A 494 -11.50 19.43 -20.91
N GLY A 495 -10.57 18.56 -20.48
CA GLY A 495 -9.66 17.88 -21.41
C GLY A 495 -10.37 16.94 -22.38
N ARG A 496 -11.27 16.08 -21.86
CA ARG A 496 -12.13 15.22 -22.69
C ARG A 496 -13.01 16.01 -23.64
N SER A 497 -13.61 17.10 -23.16
CA SER A 497 -14.47 17.97 -23.96
C SER A 497 -13.71 18.63 -25.11
N ALA A 498 -12.46 19.04 -24.88
CA ALA A 498 -11.60 19.59 -25.93
C ALA A 498 -11.28 18.54 -27.01
N GLU A 499 -10.99 17.30 -26.62
CA GLU A 499 -10.77 16.21 -27.58
C GLU A 499 -12.01 15.97 -28.46
N GLU A 500 -13.18 15.96 -27.84
CA GLU A 500 -14.46 15.71 -28.51
C GLU A 500 -14.75 16.79 -29.56
N ILE A 501 -14.58 18.07 -29.23
CA ILE A 501 -14.90 19.16 -30.16
C ILE A 501 -13.88 19.26 -31.30
N VAL A 502 -12.59 19.08 -31.01
CA VAL A 502 -11.52 19.32 -31.97
C VAL A 502 -11.28 18.11 -32.88
N PHE A 503 -11.31 16.90 -32.33
CA PHE A 503 -10.99 15.67 -33.08
C PHE A 503 -12.21 14.80 -33.41
N GLY A 504 -13.37 15.05 -32.78
CA GLY A 504 -14.55 14.20 -32.93
C GLY A 504 -14.33 12.77 -32.39
N LYS A 505 -13.31 12.58 -31.55
CA LYS A 505 -12.91 11.28 -30.98
C LYS A 505 -12.50 11.50 -29.53
N ILE A 506 -12.77 10.48 -28.71
CA ILE A 506 -12.38 10.46 -27.30
C ILE A 506 -11.26 9.44 -27.10
N THR A 507 -10.28 9.78 -26.26
CA THR A 507 -9.17 8.89 -25.93
C THR A 507 -9.28 8.29 -24.54
N THR A 508 -8.38 7.36 -24.21
CA THR A 508 -8.25 6.80 -22.87
C THR A 508 -7.50 7.72 -21.89
N GLY A 509 -7.01 8.88 -22.36
CA GLY A 509 -6.28 9.85 -21.52
C GLY A 509 -7.12 10.42 -20.38
N ALA A 510 -8.41 10.63 -20.62
CA ALA A 510 -9.35 11.21 -19.66
C ALA A 510 -9.83 10.25 -18.54
N ALA A 511 -9.30 9.03 -18.46
CA ALA A 511 -9.81 8.02 -17.52
C ALA A 511 -9.68 8.44 -16.04
N ASN A 512 -8.57 9.08 -15.67
CA ASN A 512 -8.35 9.58 -14.31
C ASN A 512 -9.27 10.76 -13.99
N ASP A 513 -9.50 11.66 -14.95
CA ASP A 513 -10.35 12.83 -14.74
C ASP A 513 -11.83 12.43 -14.62
N LEU A 514 -12.27 11.44 -15.41
CA LEU A 514 -13.60 10.84 -15.28
C LEU A 514 -13.80 10.18 -13.92
N GLN A 515 -12.81 9.45 -13.42
CA GLN A 515 -12.90 8.83 -12.09
C GLN A 515 -13.05 9.92 -11.01
N ARG A 516 -12.20 10.94 -11.04
CA ARG A 516 -12.26 12.05 -10.06
C ARG A 516 -13.55 12.84 -10.14
N ALA A 517 -14.03 13.14 -11.35
CA ALA A 517 -15.29 13.83 -11.58
C ALA A 517 -16.46 13.02 -11.01
N THR A 518 -16.44 11.70 -11.21
CA THR A 518 -17.44 10.78 -10.66
C THR A 518 -17.37 10.74 -9.14
N ASP A 519 -16.18 10.62 -8.56
CA ASP A 519 -16.00 10.58 -7.10
C ASP A 519 -16.53 11.85 -6.41
N ILE A 520 -16.28 13.04 -7.01
CA ILE A 520 -16.82 14.31 -6.50
C ILE A 520 -18.35 14.33 -6.61
N ALA A 521 -18.91 13.91 -7.74
CA ALA A 521 -20.36 13.85 -7.93
C ALA A 521 -21.03 12.86 -6.96
N GLU A 522 -20.41 11.70 -6.71
CA GLU A 522 -20.86 10.75 -5.69
C GLU A 522 -20.82 11.36 -4.29
N GLN A 523 -19.78 12.12 -3.94
CA GLN A 523 -19.70 12.81 -2.64
C GLN A 523 -20.77 13.91 -2.52
N MET A 524 -21.02 14.68 -3.58
CA MET A 524 -22.07 15.70 -3.60
C MET A 524 -23.44 15.09 -3.26
N VAL A 525 -23.79 13.96 -3.89
CA VAL A 525 -25.08 13.32 -3.69
C VAL A 525 -25.12 12.50 -2.41
N GLY A 526 -24.12 11.64 -2.18
CA GLY A 526 -24.11 10.64 -1.12
C GLY A 526 -23.69 11.18 0.25
N THR A 527 -22.72 12.10 0.29
CA THR A 527 -22.13 12.59 1.54
C THR A 527 -22.64 13.99 1.92
N TYR A 528 -22.71 14.92 0.96
CA TYR A 528 -23.07 16.31 1.23
C TYR A 528 -24.57 16.61 1.10
N GLY A 529 -25.35 15.70 0.51
CA GLY A 529 -26.79 15.89 0.32
C GLY A 529 -27.13 17.04 -0.64
N MET A 530 -26.29 17.29 -1.65
CA MET A 530 -26.43 18.37 -2.64
C MET A 530 -27.28 17.94 -3.85
N SER A 531 -28.35 17.17 -3.62
CA SER A 531 -29.29 16.74 -4.66
C SER A 531 -30.68 17.31 -4.37
N ASP A 532 -31.30 17.91 -5.38
CA ASP A 532 -32.63 18.51 -5.25
C ASP A 532 -33.75 17.46 -5.16
N THR A 533 -33.55 16.30 -5.78
CA THR A 533 -34.49 15.16 -5.79
C THR A 533 -34.39 14.30 -4.54
N LEU A 534 -33.17 14.03 -4.07
CA LEU A 534 -32.92 13.21 -2.88
C LEU A 534 -32.98 14.01 -1.58
N GLY A 535 -32.76 15.32 -1.66
CA GLY A 535 -32.77 16.25 -0.54
C GLY A 535 -31.50 16.17 0.32
N PRO A 536 -31.47 16.92 1.44
CA PRO A 536 -30.29 17.07 2.29
C PRO A 536 -30.10 15.88 3.25
N LEU A 537 -29.97 14.67 2.70
CA LEU A 537 -29.69 13.45 3.45
C LEU A 537 -28.29 12.92 3.13
N ALA A 538 -27.56 12.51 4.16
CA ALA A 538 -26.35 11.71 4.00
C ALA A 538 -26.73 10.22 3.79
N TYR A 539 -26.48 9.72 2.58
CA TYR A 539 -26.61 8.32 2.19
C TYR A 539 -25.36 7.51 2.47
N ASP A 540 -24.21 8.17 2.64
CA ASP A 540 -22.99 7.52 3.10
C ASP A 540 -22.90 7.60 4.63
N LYS A 541 -22.56 6.48 5.27
CA LYS A 541 -22.18 6.52 6.68
C LYS A 541 -20.76 7.09 6.76
N GLN A 542 -20.61 8.27 7.37
CA GLN A 542 -19.32 8.76 7.85
C GLN A 542 -18.78 7.80 8.92
N GLY A 543 -18.13 6.72 8.47
CA GLY A 543 -17.52 5.71 9.33
C GLY A 543 -16.43 4.91 8.61
N GLY A 544 -16.14 5.18 7.33
CA GLY A 544 -15.07 4.54 6.58
C GLY A 544 -14.07 5.56 6.02
N GLY A 545 -12.80 5.42 6.38
CA GLY A 545 -11.69 5.66 5.46
C GLY A 545 -11.35 7.08 4.99
N ARG A 546 -11.80 8.17 5.65
CA ARG A 546 -11.43 9.54 5.22
C ARG A 546 -9.92 9.84 5.29
N PHE A 547 -9.16 9.11 6.11
CA PHE A 547 -7.75 9.41 6.34
C PHE A 547 -6.79 8.93 5.24
N LEU A 548 -7.17 7.92 4.44
CA LEU A 548 -6.23 7.25 3.53
C LEU A 548 -6.85 6.83 2.18
N GLY A 549 -7.82 7.60 1.66
CA GLY A 549 -8.29 7.42 0.27
C GLY A 549 -8.81 6.01 -0.05
N GLY A 550 -9.29 5.28 0.95
CA GLY A 550 -9.84 3.94 0.76
C GLY A 550 -11.27 4.03 0.23
N ASN A 551 -11.49 3.65 -1.03
CA ASN A 551 -12.79 3.65 -1.73
C ASN A 551 -13.87 2.71 -1.15
N ASN A 552 -13.71 2.19 0.06
CA ASN A 552 -14.71 1.35 0.71
C ASN A 552 -15.45 2.15 1.78
N ASN A 553 -16.24 3.13 1.34
CA ASN A 553 -17.30 3.67 2.17
C ASN A 553 -18.46 2.66 2.13
N PRO A 554 -18.84 1.99 3.23
CA PRO A 554 -20.04 1.17 3.24
C PRO A 554 -21.23 2.11 3.08
N ARG A 555 -21.77 2.21 1.84
CA ARG A 555 -23.02 2.92 1.54
C ARG A 555 -24.07 2.48 2.58
N ARG A 556 -24.86 3.43 3.09
CA ARG A 556 -26.00 3.07 3.94
C ARG A 556 -26.85 2.07 3.16
N ALA A 557 -27.43 1.08 3.85
CA ALA A 557 -28.40 0.21 3.22
C ALA A 557 -29.59 1.06 2.75
N VAL A 558 -29.66 1.28 1.44
CA VAL A 558 -30.70 2.03 0.74
C VAL A 558 -31.53 1.06 -0.11
N SER A 559 -32.77 1.44 -0.43
CA SER A 559 -33.56 0.66 -1.38
C SER A 559 -32.98 0.76 -2.80
N ASP A 560 -33.24 -0.25 -3.64
CA ASP A 560 -32.81 -0.23 -5.05
C ASP A 560 -33.31 1.01 -5.79
N ALA A 561 -34.53 1.46 -5.50
CA ALA A 561 -35.09 2.68 -6.08
C ALA A 561 -34.29 3.94 -5.69
N THR A 562 -33.78 4.00 -4.46
CA THR A 562 -32.93 5.11 -3.99
C THR A 562 -31.55 5.02 -4.60
N ALA A 563 -30.96 3.81 -4.70
CA ALA A 563 -29.68 3.61 -5.36
C ALA A 563 -29.73 4.05 -6.84
N GLN A 564 -30.77 3.65 -7.57
CA GLN A 564 -30.99 4.10 -8.94
C GLN A 564 -31.18 5.62 -9.06
N ALA A 565 -31.83 6.25 -8.07
CA ALA A 565 -31.98 7.70 -8.05
C ALA A 565 -30.63 8.39 -7.83
N ILE A 566 -29.79 7.89 -6.92
CA ILE A 566 -28.41 8.36 -6.71
C ILE A 566 -27.62 8.26 -8.01
N ASP A 567 -27.62 7.10 -8.66
CA ASP A 567 -26.85 6.89 -9.91
C ASP A 567 -27.31 7.84 -11.03
N ARG A 568 -28.62 8.13 -11.11
CA ARG A 568 -29.16 9.10 -12.09
C ARG A 568 -28.73 10.52 -11.78
N GLU A 569 -28.72 10.92 -10.51
CA GLU A 569 -28.29 12.25 -10.09
C GLU A 569 -26.80 12.47 -10.32
N VAL A 570 -25.97 11.47 -9.97
CA VAL A 570 -24.52 11.48 -10.23
C VAL A 570 -24.26 11.63 -11.72
N ARG A 571 -24.92 10.81 -12.56
CA ARG A 571 -24.83 10.95 -14.02
C ARG A 571 -25.25 12.35 -14.47
N GLY A 572 -26.37 12.86 -13.97
CA GLY A 572 -26.88 14.18 -14.35
C GLY A 572 -25.93 15.32 -13.98
N LEU A 573 -25.21 15.23 -12.86
CA LEU A 573 -24.16 16.20 -12.48
C LEU A 573 -22.99 16.17 -13.47
N VAL A 574 -22.48 14.97 -13.78
CA VAL A 574 -21.36 14.79 -14.71
C VAL A 574 -21.74 15.23 -16.12
N ASP A 575 -22.94 14.89 -16.60
CA ASP A 575 -23.43 15.28 -17.93
C ASP A 575 -23.57 16.81 -18.05
N ARG A 576 -24.17 17.48 -17.05
CA ARG A 576 -24.27 18.95 -17.04
C ARG A 576 -22.90 19.63 -17.04
N ALA A 577 -21.96 19.10 -16.26
CA ALA A 577 -20.61 19.63 -16.20
C ALA A 577 -19.85 19.42 -17.52
N HIS A 578 -20.07 18.29 -18.20
CA HIS A 578 -19.56 18.03 -19.55
C HIS A 578 -20.13 19.03 -20.57
N ASP A 579 -21.45 19.24 -20.56
CA ASP A 579 -22.12 20.19 -21.46
C ASP A 579 -21.65 21.63 -21.22
N GLN A 580 -21.44 22.01 -19.96
CA GLN A 580 -20.87 23.31 -19.60
C GLN A 580 -19.45 23.47 -20.12
N ALA A 581 -18.59 22.46 -19.95
CA ALA A 581 -17.24 22.46 -20.50
C ALA A 581 -17.26 22.56 -22.03
N LEU A 582 -18.15 21.84 -22.72
CA LEU A 582 -18.34 21.93 -24.16
C LEU A 582 -18.74 23.35 -24.60
N SER A 583 -19.68 23.98 -23.90
CA SER A 583 -20.15 25.34 -24.21
C SER A 583 -19.01 26.36 -24.06
N ILE A 584 -18.26 26.30 -22.95
CA ILE A 584 -17.09 27.15 -22.70
C ILE A 584 -16.06 26.98 -23.82
N LEU A 585 -15.71 25.74 -24.18
CA LEU A 585 -14.67 25.48 -25.19
C LEU A 585 -15.12 25.87 -26.61
N ARG A 586 -16.41 25.73 -26.94
CA ARG A 586 -16.97 26.19 -28.23
C ARG A 586 -16.88 27.71 -28.36
N GLN A 587 -17.23 28.44 -27.31
CA GLN A 587 -17.15 29.90 -27.29
C GLN A 587 -15.69 30.38 -27.41
N ASN A 588 -14.75 29.63 -26.84
CA ASN A 588 -13.32 29.96 -26.78
C ASN A 588 -12.46 29.18 -27.79
N MET A 589 -13.05 28.68 -28.89
CA MET A 589 -12.37 27.80 -29.85
C MET A 589 -11.09 28.41 -30.44
N ALA A 590 -11.13 29.70 -30.79
CA ALA A 590 -9.97 30.40 -31.34
C ALA A 590 -8.81 30.49 -30.32
N LEU A 591 -9.15 30.67 -29.03
CA LEU A 591 -8.16 30.73 -27.96
C LEU A 591 -7.57 29.34 -27.68
N LEU A 592 -8.42 28.31 -27.63
CA LEU A 592 -8.01 26.90 -27.52
C LEU A 592 -6.98 26.57 -28.62
N GLU A 593 -7.28 26.89 -29.88
CA GLU A 593 -6.36 26.64 -30.99
C GLU A 593 -5.04 27.43 -30.84
N THR A 594 -5.11 28.71 -30.47
CA THR A 594 -3.92 29.56 -30.32
C THR A 594 -2.99 29.05 -29.22
N ILE A 595 -3.52 28.71 -28.04
CA ILE A 595 -2.73 28.20 -26.92
C ILE A 595 -2.20 26.81 -27.25
N SER A 596 -3.00 25.93 -27.86
CA SER A 596 -2.58 24.59 -28.25
C SER A 596 -1.48 24.60 -29.32
N GLN A 597 -1.49 25.53 -30.28
CA GLN A 597 -0.38 25.67 -31.22
C GLN A 597 0.90 26.13 -30.52
N LYS A 598 0.78 27.10 -29.62
CA LYS A 598 1.93 27.63 -28.86
C LYS A 598 2.55 26.59 -27.92
N ILE A 599 1.75 25.73 -27.31
CA ILE A 599 2.28 24.66 -26.44
C ILE A 599 2.90 23.52 -27.25
N LEU A 600 2.46 23.28 -28.49
CA LEU A 600 3.12 22.31 -29.38
C LEU A 600 4.54 22.77 -29.76
N GLU A 601 4.75 24.08 -29.89
CA GLU A 601 6.06 24.68 -30.17
C GLU A 601 6.96 24.74 -28.92
N LYS A 602 6.43 25.22 -27.78
CA LYS A 602 7.21 25.48 -26.57
C LYS A 602 7.26 24.31 -25.57
N GLU A 603 6.37 23.33 -25.70
CA GLU A 603 6.11 22.20 -24.80
C GLU A 603 5.61 22.57 -23.39
N VAL A 604 5.93 23.77 -22.92
CA VAL A 604 5.56 24.31 -21.61
C VAL A 604 5.16 25.78 -21.74
N ILE A 605 4.07 26.16 -21.09
CA ILE A 605 3.64 27.56 -20.93
C ILE A 605 3.31 27.79 -19.45
N GLU A 606 3.90 28.83 -18.85
CA GLU A 606 3.76 29.12 -17.42
C GLU A 606 3.77 30.62 -17.13
N GLY A 607 3.42 30.98 -15.89
CA GLY A 607 3.58 32.33 -15.38
C GLY A 607 2.64 33.35 -16.01
N ASP A 608 3.13 34.58 -16.20
CA ASP A 608 2.30 35.70 -16.66
C ASP A 608 1.92 35.57 -18.14
N ASP A 609 2.76 34.94 -18.97
CA ASP A 609 2.44 34.59 -20.36
C ASP A 609 1.13 33.78 -20.45
N LEU A 610 0.98 32.79 -19.57
CA LEU A 610 -0.22 31.95 -19.54
C LEU A 610 -1.44 32.74 -19.05
N LYS A 611 -1.27 33.55 -18.00
CA LYS A 611 -2.36 34.36 -17.44
C LYS A 611 -2.88 35.38 -18.45
N GLU A 612 -1.99 36.01 -19.20
CA GLU A 612 -2.37 36.96 -20.25
C GLU A 612 -3.22 36.28 -21.32
N MET A 613 -2.80 35.10 -21.79
CA MET A 613 -3.57 34.32 -22.76
C MET A 613 -4.93 33.87 -22.22
N LEU A 614 -4.97 33.37 -20.98
CA LEU A 614 -6.23 32.93 -20.35
C LEU A 614 -7.18 34.10 -20.06
N SER A 615 -6.68 35.30 -19.81
CA SER A 615 -7.52 36.49 -19.55
C SER A 615 -8.41 36.89 -20.74
N ALA A 616 -8.09 36.42 -21.94
CA ALA A 616 -8.92 36.60 -23.13
C ALA A 616 -10.09 35.61 -23.24
N SER A 617 -10.19 34.65 -22.32
CA SER A 617 -11.28 33.67 -22.30
C SER A 617 -12.58 34.29 -21.79
N VAL A 618 -13.71 33.83 -22.35
CA VAL A 618 -15.04 34.42 -22.12
C VAL A 618 -16.02 33.34 -21.70
N MET A 619 -16.81 33.62 -20.66
CA MET A 619 -17.92 32.72 -20.29
C MET A 619 -19.02 32.75 -21.36
N PRO A 620 -19.63 31.60 -21.68
CA PRO A 620 -20.77 31.55 -22.59
C PRO A 620 -21.97 32.31 -22.00
N ASP A 621 -22.70 33.06 -22.84
CA ASP A 621 -23.91 33.77 -22.42
C ASP A 621 -24.96 32.76 -21.93
N GLU A 622 -25.63 33.05 -20.79
CA GLU A 622 -26.62 32.16 -20.14
C GLU A 622 -27.73 31.66 -21.07
N GLN A 623 -27.99 32.32 -22.20
CA GLN A 623 -28.98 31.91 -23.20
C GLN A 623 -28.54 30.74 -24.11
N SER A 624 -27.25 30.37 -24.11
CA SER A 624 -26.68 29.30 -24.95
C SER A 624 -26.64 27.91 -24.29
N VAL A 625 -26.84 27.85 -22.97
CA VAL A 625 -26.76 26.60 -22.17
C VAL A 625 -28.10 25.82 -22.19
N ALA A 626 -29.18 26.43 -22.68
CA ALA A 626 -30.52 25.84 -22.68
C ALA A 626 -30.99 25.28 -24.04
N ALA A 627 -30.09 25.14 -25.02
CA ALA A 627 -30.42 24.73 -26.40
C ALA A 627 -29.91 23.32 -26.75
#